data_AF-A0A1G2KBU2-F1
#
_entry.id   AF-A0A1G2KBU2-F1
#
_cell.length_a   1.000
_cell.length_b   1.000
_cell.length_c   1.000
_cell.angle_alpha   90.00
_cell.angle_beta   90.00
_cell.angle_gamma   90.00
#
_symmetry.space_group_name_H-M   'P 1'
#
loop_
_entity.id
_entity.type
_entity.pdbx_description
1 polymer ?
#
loop_
_entity_poly.entity_id
_entity_poly.type
_entity_poly.pdbx_seq_one_letter_code
_entity_poly.pdbx_strand_id
1 'polypeptide(L)'
;MRDTIVFDIETKKSFADVGGKEHLALLGVAVLGAYSYASDSFRAYEEHELPEFEAVLKNTEHLIGFNAKLFDIPVLSAYVSPGIIERIAVTDIFEDVVNFLGHRVGLDALARATVGEGKSGHGLEALEWFRQGRVEDVKKYCLDDVRLTRDLYEYGKKNGHVLFESRGDGKIHSIPVDWGRGAKRPVLDTIENAFRARKRLSIEYVSSEDSDGLGFKKTRSIDVYAIRPNGEVEAYCHLRQGVRNFRLARILRAQETGETYVIPADLQEALF
;
A
#
# COMPACT_ATOMS: atom_id res chain seq x y z
N MET A 1 -20.99 -11.77 2.79
CA MET A 1 -19.94 -10.88 2.25
C MET A 1 -18.79 -11.79 1.85
N ARG A 2 -18.08 -11.52 0.74
CA ARG A 2 -16.89 -12.33 0.41
C ARG A 2 -15.75 -11.87 1.32
N ASP A 3 -14.78 -12.73 1.55
CA ASP A 3 -13.73 -12.46 2.53
C ASP A 3 -12.66 -11.53 1.96
N THR A 4 -11.93 -10.85 2.85
CA THR A 4 -10.65 -10.22 2.57
C THR A 4 -9.57 -11.04 3.25
N ILE A 5 -8.53 -11.42 2.52
CA ILE A 5 -7.44 -12.26 3.02
C ILE A 5 -6.14 -11.48 2.96
N VAL A 6 -5.37 -11.50 4.05
CA VAL A 6 -3.95 -11.13 4.04
C VAL A 6 -3.15 -12.42 4.02
N PHE A 7 -2.11 -12.52 3.19
CA PHE A 7 -1.31 -13.74 3.11
C PHE A 7 0.17 -13.49 2.82
N ASP A 8 0.98 -14.50 3.09
CA ASP A 8 2.42 -14.57 2.83
C ASP A 8 2.83 -16.04 2.61
N ILE A 9 3.91 -16.29 1.87
CA ILE A 9 4.42 -17.63 1.55
C ILE A 9 5.90 -17.76 1.90
N GLU A 10 6.21 -18.84 2.62
CA GLU A 10 7.56 -19.38 2.74
C GLU A 10 7.77 -20.54 1.79
N THR A 11 8.93 -20.60 1.13
CA THR A 11 9.21 -21.58 0.08
C THR A 11 10.01 -22.79 0.55
N LYS A 12 9.88 -23.93 -0.14
CA LYS A 12 10.66 -25.15 0.14
C LYS A 12 12.08 -25.11 -0.41
N LYS A 13 12.27 -24.35 -1.48
CA LYS A 13 13.50 -24.29 -2.27
C LYS A 13 13.96 -22.85 -2.42
N SER A 14 15.26 -22.69 -2.64
CA SER A 14 15.85 -21.42 -3.04
C SER A 14 15.75 -21.20 -4.55
N PHE A 15 16.00 -19.97 -5.01
CA PHE A 15 16.15 -19.69 -6.45
C PHE A 15 17.24 -20.54 -7.11
N ALA A 16 18.33 -20.83 -6.40
CA ALA A 16 19.42 -21.64 -6.93
C ALA A 16 18.95 -23.09 -7.19
N ASP A 17 18.12 -23.63 -6.31
CA ASP A 17 17.60 -25.00 -6.41
C ASP A 17 16.65 -25.20 -7.60
N VAL A 18 16.03 -24.12 -8.10
CA VAL A 18 15.09 -24.17 -9.22
C VAL A 18 15.64 -23.60 -10.52
N GLY A 19 16.92 -23.20 -10.54
CA GLY A 19 17.59 -22.69 -11.74
C GLY A 19 17.47 -21.18 -11.96
N GLY A 20 16.75 -20.43 -11.12
CA GLY A 20 16.64 -18.97 -11.23
C GLY A 20 15.32 -18.39 -10.72
N LYS A 21 15.17 -17.07 -10.83
CA LYS A 21 13.98 -16.32 -10.37
C LYS A 21 12.80 -16.42 -11.34
N GLU A 22 13.04 -16.87 -12.55
CA GLU A 22 12.04 -17.15 -13.58
C GLU A 22 11.23 -18.41 -13.30
N HIS A 23 11.68 -19.25 -12.37
CA HIS A 23 11.09 -20.55 -12.05
C HIS A 23 10.32 -20.53 -10.71
N LEU A 24 9.59 -19.44 -10.42
CA LEU A 24 8.89 -19.26 -9.13
C LEU A 24 7.95 -20.41 -8.76
N ALA A 25 7.17 -20.91 -9.72
CA ALA A 25 6.26 -22.04 -9.49
C ALA A 25 6.97 -23.33 -9.04
N LEU A 26 8.28 -23.48 -9.30
CA LEU A 26 9.05 -24.65 -8.89
C LEU A 26 9.57 -24.57 -7.44
N LEU A 27 9.52 -23.39 -6.82
CA LEU A 27 10.04 -23.16 -5.46
C LEU A 27 9.28 -24.00 -4.44
N GLY A 28 7.99 -24.20 -4.68
CA GLY A 28 7.06 -24.91 -3.81
C GLY A 28 6.80 -24.18 -2.50
N VAL A 29 5.64 -24.42 -1.89
CA VAL A 29 5.22 -23.77 -0.65
C VAL A 29 5.59 -24.64 0.55
N ALA A 30 6.44 -24.13 1.45
CA ALA A 30 6.70 -24.76 2.74
C ALA A 30 5.52 -24.48 3.68
N VAL A 31 5.17 -23.20 3.83
CA VAL A 31 4.03 -22.73 4.62
C VAL A 31 3.41 -21.54 3.90
N LEU A 32 2.07 -21.50 3.88
CA LEU A 32 1.30 -20.31 3.56
C LEU A 32 0.64 -19.81 4.85
N GLY A 33 0.93 -18.58 5.23
CA GLY A 33 0.24 -17.90 6.32
C GLY A 33 -0.92 -17.09 5.78
N ALA A 34 -2.04 -17.07 6.48
CA ALA A 34 -3.18 -16.24 6.12
C ALA A 34 -3.88 -15.64 7.35
N TYR A 35 -4.43 -14.44 7.18
CA TYR A 35 -5.38 -13.81 8.08
C TYR A 35 -6.69 -13.55 7.33
N SER A 36 -7.79 -14.02 7.90
CA SER A 36 -9.14 -13.77 7.39
C SER A 36 -9.81 -12.64 8.16
N TYR A 37 -10.34 -11.65 7.44
CA TYR A 37 -11.15 -10.61 8.06
C TYR A 37 -12.55 -11.12 8.43
N ALA A 38 -13.09 -12.12 7.72
CA ALA A 38 -14.40 -12.68 8.02
C ALA A 38 -14.42 -13.48 9.33
N SER A 39 -13.34 -14.19 9.67
CA SER A 39 -13.23 -14.96 10.92
C SER A 39 -12.34 -14.33 11.99
N ASP A 40 -11.69 -13.19 11.70
CA ASP A 40 -10.75 -12.51 12.59
C ASP A 40 -9.68 -13.46 13.16
N SER A 41 -9.07 -14.25 12.28
CA SER A 41 -8.18 -15.33 12.70
C SER A 41 -7.01 -15.53 11.75
N PHE A 42 -5.87 -15.87 12.34
CA PHE A 42 -4.69 -16.35 11.63
C PHE A 42 -4.74 -17.87 11.45
N ARG A 43 -4.31 -18.36 10.28
CA ARG A 43 -4.09 -19.78 10.02
C ARG A 43 -2.88 -19.97 9.13
N ALA A 44 -2.04 -20.96 9.46
CA ALA A 44 -0.98 -21.43 8.59
C ALA A 44 -1.44 -22.72 7.91
N TYR A 45 -1.03 -22.89 6.65
CA TYR A 45 -1.29 -24.05 5.82
C TYR A 45 0.05 -24.62 5.37
N GLU A 46 0.29 -25.90 5.66
CA GLU A 46 1.35 -26.64 4.99
C GLU A 46 0.94 -27.00 3.55
N GLU A 47 1.91 -27.42 2.73
CA GLU A 47 1.65 -27.73 1.32
C GLU A 47 0.45 -28.68 1.09
N HIS A 48 0.31 -29.70 1.95
CA HIS A 48 -0.75 -30.69 1.83
C HIS A 48 -2.14 -30.14 2.20
N GLU A 49 -2.20 -28.98 2.88
CA GLU A 49 -3.43 -28.28 3.27
C GLU A 49 -3.81 -27.18 2.26
N LEU A 50 -3.01 -26.91 1.23
CA LEU A 50 -3.31 -25.90 0.21
C LEU A 50 -4.64 -26.11 -0.55
N PRO A 51 -5.17 -27.33 -0.74
CA PRO A 51 -6.53 -27.50 -1.23
C PRO A 51 -7.60 -26.82 -0.34
N GLU A 52 -7.37 -26.74 0.97
CA GLU A 52 -8.25 -25.99 1.88
C GLU A 52 -8.13 -24.48 1.67
N PHE A 53 -6.91 -23.97 1.46
CA PHE A 53 -6.70 -22.55 1.16
C PHE A 53 -7.31 -22.16 -0.19
N GLU A 54 -7.25 -23.04 -1.20
CA GLU A 54 -7.95 -22.82 -2.48
C GLU A 54 -9.46 -22.64 -2.27
N ALA A 55 -10.07 -23.40 -1.36
CA ALA A 55 -11.48 -23.24 -0.99
C ALA A 55 -11.78 -21.88 -0.31
N VAL A 56 -10.82 -21.36 0.46
CA VAL A 56 -10.89 -19.99 1.01
C VAL A 56 -10.84 -18.95 -0.12
N LEU A 57 -9.91 -19.10 -1.07
CA LEU A 57 -9.78 -18.19 -2.21
C LEU A 57 -11.05 -18.11 -3.07
N LYS A 58 -11.77 -19.23 -3.25
CA LYS A 58 -13.07 -19.24 -3.98
C LYS A 58 -14.12 -18.31 -3.37
N ASN A 59 -14.00 -18.00 -2.08
CA ASN A 59 -14.91 -17.11 -1.34
C ASN A 59 -14.26 -15.76 -0.98
N THR A 60 -13.10 -15.44 -1.55
CA THR A 60 -12.36 -14.19 -1.30
C THR A 60 -12.66 -13.17 -2.40
N GLU A 61 -12.88 -11.90 -2.02
CA GLU A 61 -13.01 -10.79 -2.97
C GLU A 61 -11.78 -9.90 -3.04
N HIS A 62 -10.97 -9.89 -1.98
CA HIS A 62 -9.77 -9.07 -1.89
C HIS A 62 -8.62 -9.84 -1.23
N LEU A 63 -7.47 -9.86 -1.90
CA LEU A 63 -6.23 -10.44 -1.41
C LEU A 63 -5.20 -9.33 -1.17
N ILE A 64 -4.54 -9.38 -0.03
CA ILE A 64 -3.56 -8.39 0.41
C ILE A 64 -2.26 -9.13 0.70
N GLY A 65 -1.15 -8.64 0.17
CA GLY A 65 0.17 -9.20 0.44
C GLY A 65 1.28 -8.18 0.27
N PHE A 66 2.50 -8.62 0.53
CA PHE A 66 3.71 -7.81 0.39
C PHE A 66 4.62 -8.42 -0.68
N ASN A 67 4.69 -7.80 -1.87
CA ASN A 67 5.34 -8.34 -3.06
C ASN A 67 4.63 -9.59 -3.63
N ALA A 68 3.36 -9.77 -3.27
CA ALA A 68 2.55 -10.92 -3.67
C ALA A 68 2.37 -11.08 -5.18
N LYS A 69 2.23 -10.00 -5.94
CA LYS A 69 2.01 -10.07 -7.39
C LYS A 69 3.21 -10.63 -8.13
N LEU A 70 4.42 -10.30 -7.66
CA LEU A 70 5.67 -10.66 -8.31
C LEU A 70 6.35 -11.89 -7.69
N PHE A 71 5.84 -12.40 -6.58
CA PHE A 71 6.42 -13.54 -5.88
C PHE A 71 5.39 -14.58 -5.45
N ASP A 72 4.59 -14.28 -4.42
CA ASP A 72 3.71 -15.26 -3.76
C ASP A 72 2.64 -15.83 -4.69
N ILE A 73 1.96 -14.99 -5.48
CA ILE A 73 0.94 -15.42 -6.45
C ILE A 73 1.56 -16.34 -7.52
N PRO A 74 2.69 -15.98 -8.17
CA PRO A 74 3.41 -16.89 -9.05
C PRO A 74 3.79 -18.23 -8.40
N VAL A 75 4.25 -18.24 -7.15
CA VAL A 75 4.55 -19.49 -6.42
C VAL A 75 3.27 -20.32 -6.20
N LEU A 76 2.21 -19.66 -5.75
CA LEU A 76 0.91 -20.28 -5.44
C LEU A 76 0.19 -20.82 -6.69
N SER A 77 0.52 -20.31 -7.88
CA SER A 77 -0.08 -20.75 -9.15
C SER A 77 0.10 -22.24 -9.45
N ALA A 78 1.11 -22.90 -8.85
CA ALA A 78 1.30 -24.35 -8.95
C ALA A 78 0.25 -25.17 -8.18
N TYR A 79 -0.49 -24.53 -7.26
CA TYR A 79 -1.39 -25.18 -6.30
C TYR A 79 -2.85 -24.75 -6.45
N VAL A 80 -3.11 -23.67 -7.21
CA VAL A 80 -4.45 -23.08 -7.35
C VAL A 80 -4.93 -23.21 -8.78
N SER A 81 -6.17 -23.63 -8.95
CA SER A 81 -6.79 -23.78 -10.26
C SER A 81 -6.82 -22.44 -11.02
N PRO A 82 -6.52 -22.43 -12.33
CA PRO A 82 -6.57 -21.23 -13.14
C PRO A 82 -7.92 -20.51 -13.07
N GLY A 83 -7.91 -19.18 -13.02
CA GLY A 83 -9.11 -18.35 -12.99
C GLY A 83 -9.69 -18.10 -11.61
N ILE A 84 -9.10 -18.63 -10.52
CA ILE A 84 -9.52 -18.31 -9.14
C ILE A 84 -8.95 -16.95 -8.73
N ILE A 85 -7.62 -16.80 -8.73
CA ILE A 85 -6.94 -15.59 -8.23
C ILE A 85 -7.23 -14.37 -9.12
N GLU A 86 -7.38 -14.58 -10.43
CA GLU A 86 -7.61 -13.53 -11.43
C GLU A 86 -8.96 -12.81 -11.26
N ARG A 87 -9.87 -13.38 -10.45
CA ARG A 87 -11.17 -12.78 -10.10
C ARG A 87 -11.13 -11.99 -8.80
N ILE A 88 -10.03 -12.05 -8.07
CA ILE A 88 -9.85 -11.43 -6.75
C ILE A 88 -9.13 -10.10 -6.94
N ALA A 89 -9.61 -9.03 -6.30
CA ALA A 89 -8.86 -7.79 -6.26
C ALA A 89 -7.56 -8.01 -5.48
N VAL A 90 -6.45 -7.41 -5.89
CA VAL A 90 -5.15 -7.58 -5.18
C VAL A 90 -4.56 -6.23 -4.80
N THR A 91 -4.34 -6.03 -3.50
CA THR A 91 -3.47 -4.96 -2.97
C THR A 91 -2.11 -5.54 -2.69
N ASP A 92 -1.10 -5.02 -3.38
CA ASP A 92 0.31 -5.36 -3.13
C ASP A 92 0.99 -4.13 -2.52
N ILE A 93 1.24 -4.20 -1.22
CA ILE A 93 1.81 -3.07 -0.45
C ILE A 93 3.19 -2.68 -1.00
N PHE A 94 3.98 -3.67 -1.42
CA PHE A 94 5.32 -3.43 -1.95
C PHE A 94 5.26 -2.69 -3.29
N GLU A 95 4.35 -3.12 -4.17
CA GLU A 95 4.14 -2.46 -5.46
C GLU A 95 3.73 -0.98 -5.27
N ASP A 96 2.75 -0.70 -4.40
CA ASP A 96 2.28 0.66 -4.14
C ASP A 96 3.40 1.56 -3.59
N VAL A 97 4.21 1.03 -2.67
CA VAL A 97 5.36 1.73 -2.09
C VAL A 97 6.43 2.01 -3.15
N VAL A 98 6.80 1.01 -3.96
CA VAL A 98 7.82 1.16 -5.01
C VAL A 98 7.35 2.13 -6.09
N ASN A 99 6.08 2.08 -6.49
CA ASN A 99 5.51 2.99 -7.48
C ASN A 99 5.58 4.44 -7.03
N PHE A 100 5.39 4.71 -5.73
CA PHE A 100 5.49 6.06 -5.19
C PHE A 100 6.93 6.53 -4.98
N LEU A 101 7.82 5.66 -4.46
CA LEU A 101 9.18 6.03 -4.06
C LEU A 101 10.23 5.88 -5.16
N GLY A 102 9.97 5.07 -6.19
CA GLY A 102 10.95 4.67 -7.21
C GLY A 102 12.04 3.72 -6.70
N HIS A 103 11.96 3.26 -5.44
CA HIS A 103 12.90 2.32 -4.86
C HIS A 103 12.21 1.41 -3.83
N ARG A 104 12.90 0.33 -3.45
CA ARG A 104 12.36 -0.72 -2.59
C ARG A 104 12.52 -0.37 -1.11
N VAL A 105 11.48 -0.65 -0.34
CA VAL A 105 11.49 -0.68 1.14
C VAL A 105 11.01 -2.06 1.56
N GLY A 106 11.71 -2.70 2.50
CA GLY A 106 11.31 -4.03 2.99
C GLY A 106 10.21 -3.96 4.05
N LEU A 107 9.47 -5.07 4.23
CA LEU A 107 8.35 -5.17 5.15
C LEU A 107 8.71 -4.71 6.58
N ASP A 108 9.81 -5.21 7.14
CA ASP A 108 10.25 -4.85 8.50
C ASP A 108 10.51 -3.35 8.66
N ALA A 109 11.23 -2.75 7.70
CA ALA A 109 11.55 -1.32 7.74
C ALA A 109 10.28 -0.46 7.61
N LEU A 110 9.36 -0.86 6.74
CA LEU A 110 8.08 -0.16 6.55
C LEU A 110 7.20 -0.28 7.80
N ALA A 111 7.12 -1.49 8.38
CA ALA A 111 6.35 -1.75 9.59
C ALA A 111 6.90 -0.95 10.79
N ARG A 112 8.22 -0.96 11.01
CA ARG A 112 8.84 -0.19 12.11
C ARG A 112 8.54 1.29 12.01
N ALA A 113 8.66 1.85 10.82
CA ALA A 113 8.38 3.26 10.59
C ALA A 113 6.90 3.61 10.74
N THR A 114 5.99 2.69 10.41
CA THR A 114 4.54 2.97 10.32
C THR A 114 3.78 2.63 11.60
N VAL A 115 3.95 1.41 12.10
CA VAL A 115 3.19 0.87 13.25
C VAL A 115 4.04 0.72 14.50
N GLY A 116 5.35 1.03 14.43
CA GLY A 116 6.27 0.96 15.58
C GLY A 116 6.70 -0.47 15.94
N GLU A 117 6.27 -1.46 15.16
CA GLU A 117 6.58 -2.86 15.35
C GLU A 117 7.41 -3.38 14.17
N GLY A 118 8.30 -4.33 14.43
CA GLY A 118 9.07 -5.02 13.41
C GLY A 118 8.95 -6.52 13.56
N LYS A 119 9.65 -7.24 12.69
CA LYS A 119 9.76 -8.70 12.76
C LYS A 119 10.31 -9.13 14.11
N SER A 120 9.72 -10.18 14.65
CA SER A 120 10.18 -10.85 15.87
C SER A 120 11.47 -11.67 15.66
N GLY A 121 11.85 -11.95 14.41
CA GLY A 121 13.06 -12.71 14.04
C GLY A 121 13.70 -12.28 12.71
N HIS A 122 14.82 -12.92 12.35
CA HIS A 122 15.57 -12.62 11.14
C HIS A 122 15.20 -13.58 9.98
N GLY A 123 14.67 -13.05 8.88
CA GLY A 123 14.13 -13.82 7.75
C GLY A 123 15.10 -14.66 6.92
N LEU A 124 16.37 -14.76 7.31
CA LEU A 124 17.35 -15.61 6.62
C LEU A 124 17.23 -17.10 7.03
N GLU A 125 16.34 -17.43 7.96
CA GLU A 125 16.29 -18.77 8.57
C GLU A 125 15.13 -19.65 8.12
N ALA A 126 14.08 -19.14 7.47
CA ALA A 126 12.87 -19.93 7.19
C ALA A 126 13.14 -21.15 6.28
N LEU A 127 13.90 -20.95 5.20
CA LEU A 127 14.30 -22.04 4.30
C LEU A 127 15.17 -23.09 5.01
N GLU A 128 16.03 -22.66 5.91
CA GLU A 128 16.92 -23.53 6.67
C GLU A 128 16.15 -24.30 7.76
N TRP A 129 15.25 -23.64 8.48
CA TRP A 129 14.32 -24.28 9.42
C TRP A 129 13.49 -25.34 8.71
N PHE A 130 12.98 -25.05 7.51
CA PHE A 130 12.24 -26.04 6.72
C PHE A 130 13.11 -27.26 6.39
N ARG A 131 14.35 -27.06 5.94
CA ARG A 131 15.32 -28.15 5.68
C ARG A 131 15.62 -28.99 6.93
N GLN A 132 15.61 -28.37 8.10
CA GLN A 132 15.80 -29.03 9.40
C GLN A 132 14.51 -29.68 9.95
N GLY A 133 13.39 -29.60 9.25
CA GLY A 133 12.09 -30.11 9.72
C GLY A 133 11.43 -29.26 10.83
N ARG A 134 11.92 -28.05 11.07
CA ARG A 134 11.40 -27.10 12.06
C ARG A 134 10.21 -26.31 11.52
N VAL A 135 9.18 -27.02 11.06
CA VAL A 135 8.01 -26.43 10.38
C VAL A 135 7.26 -25.44 11.27
N GLU A 136 7.18 -25.69 12.57
CA GLU A 136 6.51 -24.78 13.52
C GLU A 136 7.17 -23.41 13.62
N ASP A 137 8.49 -23.32 13.42
CA ASP A 137 9.21 -22.04 13.40
C ASP A 137 8.92 -21.28 12.10
N VAL A 138 8.84 -22.00 10.97
CA VAL A 138 8.41 -21.45 9.68
C VAL A 138 6.98 -20.91 9.77
N LYS A 139 6.05 -21.65 10.39
CA LYS A 139 4.67 -21.20 10.61
C LYS A 139 4.60 -19.92 11.43
N LYS A 140 5.32 -19.85 12.56
CA LYS A 140 5.35 -18.64 13.40
C LYS A 140 5.88 -17.44 12.65
N TYR A 141 6.96 -17.62 11.89
CA TYR A 141 7.57 -16.54 11.12
C TYR A 141 6.65 -16.04 10.00
N CYS A 142 6.07 -16.95 9.21
CA CYS A 142 5.13 -16.59 8.16
C CYS A 142 3.89 -15.87 8.73
N LEU A 143 3.34 -16.34 9.85
CA LEU A 143 2.22 -15.65 10.50
C LEU A 143 2.58 -14.27 11.06
N ASP A 144 3.83 -14.04 11.49
CA ASP A 144 4.31 -12.70 11.89
C ASP A 144 4.37 -11.76 10.68
N ASP A 145 4.84 -12.24 9.52
CA ASP A 145 4.85 -11.46 8.28
C ASP A 145 3.43 -11.13 7.78
N VAL A 146 2.48 -12.07 7.89
CA VAL A 146 1.04 -11.82 7.64
C VAL A 146 0.50 -10.76 8.59
N ARG A 147 0.83 -10.84 9.88
CA ARG A 147 0.39 -9.89 10.90
C ARG A 147 0.92 -8.48 10.60
N LEU A 148 2.21 -8.32 10.31
CA LEU A 148 2.80 -7.04 9.92
C LEU A 148 2.16 -6.47 8.64
N THR A 149 1.91 -7.33 7.65
CA THR A 149 1.24 -6.93 6.40
C THR A 149 -0.19 -6.46 6.66
N ARG A 150 -0.96 -7.15 7.52
CA ARG A 150 -2.30 -6.75 7.95
C ARG A 150 -2.26 -5.41 8.68
N ASP A 151 -1.34 -5.25 9.62
CA ASP A 151 -1.25 -4.06 10.46
C ASP A 151 -0.87 -2.82 9.64
N LEU A 152 0.03 -2.98 8.66
CA LEU A 152 0.33 -1.96 7.66
C LEU A 152 -0.89 -1.61 6.82
N TYR A 153 -1.59 -2.60 6.29
CA TYR A 153 -2.78 -2.37 5.48
C TYR A 153 -3.85 -1.60 6.25
N GLU A 154 -4.16 -2.01 7.48
CA GLU A 154 -5.16 -1.34 8.32
C GLU A 154 -4.74 0.08 8.69
N TYR A 155 -3.45 0.30 8.99
CA TYR A 155 -2.92 1.65 9.19
C TYR A 155 -3.11 2.50 7.92
N GLY A 156 -2.70 2.00 6.76
CA GLY A 156 -2.79 2.73 5.49
C GLY A 156 -4.23 3.04 5.10
N LYS A 157 -5.14 2.09 5.26
CA LYS A 157 -6.58 2.25 5.01
C LYS A 157 -7.20 3.33 5.91
N LYS A 158 -6.88 3.32 7.20
CA LYS A 158 -7.38 4.31 8.17
C LYS A 158 -6.76 5.70 7.97
N ASN A 159 -5.45 5.76 7.76
CA ASN A 159 -4.67 7.00 7.79
C ASN A 159 -4.44 7.61 6.40
N GLY A 160 -4.67 6.85 5.33
CA GLY A 160 -4.42 7.25 3.95
C GLY A 160 -2.93 7.38 3.59
N HIS A 161 -2.05 6.83 4.43
CA HIS A 161 -0.61 6.81 4.20
C HIS A 161 0.05 5.71 5.02
N VAL A 162 1.24 5.29 4.61
CA VAL A 162 2.21 4.55 5.43
C VAL A 162 3.50 5.38 5.56
N LEU A 163 4.44 4.95 6.39
CA LEU A 163 5.67 5.69 6.71
C LEU A 163 6.91 4.88 6.35
N PHE A 164 7.99 5.58 6.03
CA PHE A 164 9.32 4.99 5.84
C PHE A 164 10.39 5.94 6.35
N GLU A 165 11.54 5.38 6.75
CA GLU A 165 12.74 6.16 7.06
C GLU A 165 13.56 6.37 5.78
N SER A 166 13.82 7.63 5.45
CA SER A 166 14.64 8.00 4.30
C SER A 166 16.12 7.85 4.63
N ARG A 167 16.83 7.11 3.78
CA ARG A 167 18.30 6.98 3.86
C ARG A 167 19.04 8.26 3.49
N GLY A 168 18.39 9.20 2.80
CA GLY A 168 19.02 10.43 2.32
C GLY A 168 19.23 11.47 3.43
N ASP A 169 18.24 11.61 4.31
CA ASP A 169 18.22 12.61 5.38
C ASP A 169 17.95 12.04 6.78
N GLY A 170 17.74 10.72 6.90
CA GLY A 170 17.50 10.04 8.17
C GLY A 170 16.14 10.35 8.80
N LYS A 171 15.19 10.90 8.04
CA LYS A 171 13.88 11.30 8.57
C LYS A 171 12.77 10.33 8.18
N ILE A 172 11.70 10.36 8.97
CA ILE A 172 10.45 9.68 8.63
C ILE A 172 9.65 10.52 7.63
N HIS A 173 9.33 9.90 6.49
CA HIS A 173 8.41 10.46 5.51
C HIS A 173 7.21 9.56 5.29
N SER A 174 6.13 10.16 4.79
CA SER A 174 4.93 9.42 4.43
C SER A 174 4.87 9.06 2.94
N ILE A 175 4.14 7.97 2.68
CA ILE A 175 3.76 7.45 1.37
C ILE A 175 2.24 7.46 1.35
N PRO A 176 1.57 8.31 0.54
CA PRO A 176 0.12 8.31 0.45
C PRO A 176 -0.38 6.99 -0.15
N VAL A 177 -1.45 6.45 0.42
CA VAL A 177 -2.12 5.23 -0.07
C VAL A 177 -3.64 5.42 -0.01
N ASP A 178 -4.37 4.71 -0.86
CA ASP A 178 -5.83 4.83 -1.00
C ASP A 178 -6.57 3.51 -0.70
N TRP A 179 -5.92 2.62 0.04
CA TRP A 179 -6.46 1.31 0.41
C TRP A 179 -7.84 1.41 1.08
N GLY A 180 -8.75 0.51 0.69
CA GLY A 180 -10.11 0.43 1.24
C GLY A 180 -11.06 1.55 0.84
N ARG A 181 -10.65 2.50 -0.03
CA ARG A 181 -11.55 3.52 -0.57
C ARG A 181 -12.18 3.01 -1.86
N GLY A 182 -13.51 2.90 -1.89
CA GLY A 182 -14.27 2.50 -3.08
C GLY A 182 -14.07 3.48 -4.26
N ALA A 183 -14.44 3.02 -5.47
CA ALA A 183 -14.24 3.66 -6.78
C ALA A 183 -13.69 5.10 -6.76
N LYS A 184 -12.44 5.25 -7.23
CA LYS A 184 -11.77 6.54 -7.44
C LYS A 184 -12.66 7.45 -8.27
N ARG A 185 -13.32 8.44 -7.67
CA ARG A 185 -13.50 9.71 -8.40
C ARG A 185 -12.08 10.24 -8.58
N PRO A 186 -11.58 10.47 -9.80
CA PRO A 186 -10.24 10.98 -9.95
C PRO A 186 -10.19 12.31 -9.22
N VAL A 187 -9.37 12.37 -8.18
CA VAL A 187 -9.10 13.62 -7.45
C VAL A 187 -8.73 14.72 -8.44
N LEU A 188 -8.04 14.34 -9.53
CA LEU A 188 -7.76 15.17 -10.69
C LEU A 188 -9.03 15.80 -11.28
N ASP A 189 -10.04 15.03 -11.67
CA ASP A 189 -11.28 15.56 -12.26
C ASP A 189 -11.96 16.57 -11.34
N THR A 190 -11.98 16.29 -10.04
CA THR A 190 -12.56 17.22 -9.06
C THR A 190 -11.77 18.52 -9.01
N ILE A 191 -10.44 18.43 -9.03
CA ILE A 191 -9.55 19.59 -9.02
C ILE A 191 -9.66 20.39 -10.33
N GLU A 192 -9.68 19.73 -11.48
CA GLU A 192 -9.82 20.37 -12.79
C GLU A 192 -11.16 21.08 -12.94
N ASN A 193 -12.26 20.44 -12.53
CA ASN A 193 -13.60 21.02 -12.61
C ASN A 193 -13.71 22.26 -11.71
N ALA A 194 -13.22 22.15 -10.47
CA ALA A 194 -13.22 23.27 -9.54
C ALA A 194 -12.30 24.41 -10.03
N PHE A 195 -11.14 24.08 -10.62
CA PHE A 195 -10.25 25.06 -11.22
C PHE A 195 -10.95 25.82 -12.35
N ARG A 196 -11.55 25.13 -13.31
CA ARG A 196 -12.29 25.74 -14.44
C ARG A 196 -13.46 26.61 -13.97
N ALA A 197 -14.18 26.15 -12.95
CA ALA A 197 -15.33 26.86 -12.38
C ALA A 197 -14.96 27.92 -11.32
N ARG A 198 -13.66 28.11 -11.01
CA ARG A 198 -13.16 29.00 -9.96
C ARG A 198 -13.82 28.76 -8.60
N LYS A 199 -13.97 27.48 -8.24
CA LYS A 199 -14.55 27.03 -6.98
C LYS A 199 -13.46 26.60 -6.02
N ARG A 200 -13.60 27.03 -4.76
CA ARG A 200 -12.69 26.66 -3.68
C ARG A 200 -12.90 25.22 -3.27
N LEU A 201 -11.79 24.53 -3.03
CA LEU A 201 -11.77 23.13 -2.61
C LEU A 201 -11.36 22.98 -1.14
N SER A 202 -11.98 22.01 -0.47
CA SER A 202 -11.43 21.37 0.72
C SER A 202 -10.78 20.04 0.32
N ILE A 203 -9.50 19.89 0.62
CA ILE A 203 -8.71 18.71 0.28
C ILE A 203 -8.22 17.97 1.53
N GLU A 204 -8.22 16.63 1.49
CA GLU A 204 -7.45 15.78 2.39
C GLU A 204 -6.06 15.57 1.79
N TYR A 205 -5.03 16.15 2.41
CA TYR A 205 -3.66 16.14 1.91
C TYR A 205 -2.73 15.40 2.87
N VAL A 206 -1.89 14.51 2.33
CA VAL A 206 -0.83 13.82 3.09
C VAL A 206 0.50 14.56 2.91
N SER A 207 0.96 15.30 3.91
CA SER A 207 2.27 15.96 3.88
C SER A 207 3.41 14.94 3.92
N SER A 208 4.55 15.25 3.28
CA SER A 208 5.72 14.37 3.29
C SER A 208 6.32 14.20 4.68
N GLU A 209 6.34 15.27 5.46
CA GLU A 209 6.84 15.30 6.84
C GLU A 209 5.74 15.79 7.77
N ASP A 210 5.84 15.42 9.05
CA ASP A 210 5.03 15.97 10.14
C ASP A 210 5.77 17.08 10.88
N SER A 211 6.10 18.16 10.17
CA SER A 211 6.93 19.25 10.70
C SER A 211 6.25 20.11 11.77
N ASP A 212 4.92 20.04 11.89
CA ASP A 212 4.13 20.79 12.87
C ASP A 212 3.57 19.92 14.01
N GLY A 213 3.85 18.61 14.01
CA GLY A 213 3.40 17.66 15.04
C GLY A 213 1.89 17.41 15.03
N LEU A 214 1.21 17.72 13.93
CA LEU A 214 -0.25 17.55 13.78
C LEU A 214 -0.61 16.29 12.99
N GLY A 215 0.38 15.44 12.67
CA GLY A 215 0.25 14.25 11.85
C GLY A 215 0.36 14.54 10.35
N PHE A 216 0.55 13.49 9.54
CA PHE A 216 0.78 13.63 8.10
C PHE A 216 -0.48 13.97 7.30
N LYS A 217 -1.67 13.49 7.71
CA LYS A 217 -2.94 13.73 7.00
C LYS A 217 -3.60 15.01 7.51
N LYS A 218 -3.82 15.99 6.63
CA LYS A 218 -4.31 17.32 6.98
C LYS A 218 -5.41 17.78 6.03
N THR A 219 -6.37 18.54 6.54
CA THR A 219 -7.37 19.22 5.70
C THR A 219 -6.86 20.60 5.28
N ARG A 220 -7.04 20.97 4.02
CA ARG A 220 -6.67 22.29 3.49
C ARG A 220 -7.79 22.86 2.64
N SER A 221 -8.09 24.14 2.86
CA SER A 221 -8.91 24.94 1.96
C SER A 221 -8.00 25.63 0.94
N ILE A 222 -8.23 25.37 -0.35
CA ILE A 222 -7.37 25.81 -1.44
C ILE A 222 -8.15 26.44 -2.61
N ASP A 223 -7.55 27.46 -3.20
CA ASP A 223 -7.99 28.10 -4.44
C ASP A 223 -6.95 27.80 -5.54
N VAL A 224 -7.31 26.98 -6.53
CA VAL A 224 -6.36 26.45 -7.52
C VAL A 224 -6.02 27.51 -8.58
N TYR A 225 -4.75 27.78 -8.80
CA TYR A 225 -4.29 28.77 -9.79
C TYR A 225 -3.69 28.11 -11.03
N ALA A 226 -3.02 26.97 -10.87
CA ALA A 226 -2.52 26.18 -11.99
C ALA A 226 -2.46 24.68 -11.66
N ILE A 227 -2.57 23.86 -12.69
CA ILE A 227 -2.31 22.41 -12.64
C ILE A 227 -1.23 22.12 -13.67
N ARG A 228 -0.04 21.74 -13.22
CA ARG A 228 1.12 21.47 -14.07
C ARG A 228 1.09 20.01 -14.57
N PRO A 229 1.66 19.71 -15.76
CA PRO A 229 1.67 18.35 -16.31
C PRO A 229 2.36 17.30 -15.43
N ASN A 230 3.28 17.71 -14.56
CA ASN A 230 3.96 16.85 -13.58
C ASN A 230 3.09 16.51 -12.35
N GLY A 231 1.84 16.96 -12.31
CA GLY A 231 0.92 16.74 -11.19
C GLY A 231 1.09 17.73 -10.03
N GLU A 232 1.82 18.82 -10.20
CA GLU A 232 1.84 19.91 -9.22
C GLU A 232 0.62 20.83 -9.39
N VAL A 233 -0.09 21.06 -8.29
CA VAL A 233 -1.22 21.95 -8.18
C VAL A 233 -0.77 23.19 -7.41
N GLU A 234 -0.60 24.30 -8.12
CA GLU A 234 -0.30 25.59 -7.51
C GLU A 234 -1.61 26.21 -7.03
N ALA A 235 -1.72 26.49 -5.73
CA ALA A 235 -2.96 26.97 -5.15
C ALA A 235 -2.71 27.89 -3.95
N TYR A 236 -3.59 28.88 -3.75
CA TYR A 236 -3.60 29.66 -2.52
C TYR A 236 -4.14 28.82 -1.37
N CYS A 237 -3.36 28.69 -0.31
CA CYS A 237 -3.71 27.94 0.88
C CYS A 237 -4.22 28.88 1.96
N HIS A 238 -5.51 28.81 2.28
CA HIS A 238 -6.14 29.71 3.25
C HIS A 238 -5.56 29.61 4.66
N LEU A 239 -5.16 28.39 5.07
CA LEU A 239 -4.51 28.19 6.37
C LEU A 239 -3.12 28.85 6.45
N ARG A 240 -2.37 28.85 5.34
CA ARG A 240 -1.01 29.41 5.29
C ARG A 240 -0.97 30.83 4.74
N GLN A 241 -2.12 31.38 4.37
CA GLN A 241 -2.32 32.70 3.79
C GLN A 241 -1.34 33.00 2.64
N GLY A 242 -1.15 32.03 1.73
CA GLY A 242 -0.23 32.21 0.60
C GLY A 242 -0.27 31.07 -0.41
N VAL A 243 0.31 31.32 -1.58
CA VAL A 243 0.44 30.34 -2.67
C VAL A 243 1.40 29.22 -2.27
N ARG A 244 1.00 27.97 -2.53
CA ARG A 244 1.77 26.76 -2.24
C ARG A 244 1.59 25.75 -3.37
N ASN A 245 2.54 24.83 -3.48
CA ASN A 245 2.47 23.70 -4.40
C ASN A 245 1.99 22.46 -3.66
N PHE A 246 0.94 21.84 -4.18
CA PHE A 246 0.38 20.58 -3.71
C PHE A 246 0.61 19.51 -4.77
N ARG A 247 1.24 18.40 -4.41
CA ARG A 247 1.37 17.25 -5.32
C ARG A 247 0.05 16.49 -5.39
N LEU A 248 -0.50 16.34 -6.59
CA LEU A 248 -1.76 15.62 -6.85
C LEU A 248 -1.76 14.21 -6.24
N ALA A 249 -0.66 13.48 -6.39
CA ALA A 249 -0.49 12.13 -5.83
C ALA A 249 -0.59 12.06 -4.29
N ARG A 250 -0.56 13.20 -3.59
CA ARG A 250 -0.69 13.30 -2.13
C ARG A 250 -2.05 13.84 -1.68
N ILE A 251 -2.97 14.11 -2.60
CA ILE A 251 -4.35 14.51 -2.31
C ILE A 251 -5.22 13.26 -2.31
N LEU A 252 -5.73 12.86 -1.13
CA LEU A 252 -6.57 11.67 -0.96
C LEU A 252 -8.02 11.92 -1.36
N ARG A 253 -8.49 13.16 -1.16
CA ARG A 253 -9.86 13.57 -1.44
C ARG A 253 -9.88 15.07 -1.73
N ALA A 254 -10.76 15.47 -2.63
CA ALA A 254 -11.10 16.87 -2.88
C ALA A 254 -12.62 17.01 -2.88
N GLN A 255 -13.13 18.12 -2.35
CA GLN A 255 -14.56 18.45 -2.31
C GLN A 255 -14.74 19.95 -2.50
N GLU A 256 -15.72 20.35 -3.29
CA GLU A 256 -16.10 21.76 -3.40
C GLU A 256 -16.66 22.26 -2.07
N THR A 257 -16.32 23.49 -1.69
CA THR A 257 -16.81 24.14 -0.46
C THR A 257 -18.11 24.94 -0.69
N GLY A 258 -18.47 25.20 -1.95
CA GLY A 258 -19.53 26.13 -2.34
C GLY A 258 -19.05 27.58 -2.49
N GLU A 259 -17.83 27.90 -2.05
CA GLU A 259 -17.22 29.22 -2.22
C GLU A 259 -16.52 29.34 -3.59
N THR A 260 -16.45 30.56 -4.13
CA THR A 260 -15.71 30.88 -5.35
C THR A 260 -14.59 31.87 -5.06
N TYR A 261 -13.63 31.99 -5.98
CA TYR A 261 -12.51 32.92 -5.87
C TYR A 261 -12.17 33.57 -7.21
N VAL A 262 -11.38 34.63 -7.15
CA VAL A 262 -10.80 35.31 -8.32
C VAL A 262 -9.29 35.12 -8.28
N ILE A 263 -8.68 34.82 -9.42
CA ILE A 263 -7.22 34.74 -9.53
C ILE A 263 -6.67 36.18 -9.56
N PRO A 264 -5.67 36.52 -8.71
CA PRO A 264 -5.00 37.81 -8.77
C PRO A 264 -4.44 38.13 -10.17
N ALA A 265 -4.53 39.40 -10.58
CA ALA A 265 -4.19 39.83 -11.95
C ALA A 265 -2.71 39.61 -12.31
N ASP A 266 -1.80 39.75 -11.35
CA ASP A 266 -0.36 39.48 -11.47
C ASP A 266 -0.05 37.99 -11.73
N LEU A 267 -0.89 37.08 -11.25
CA LEU A 267 -0.79 35.65 -11.54
C LEU A 267 -1.41 35.28 -12.89
N GLN A 268 -2.35 36.07 -13.42
CA GLN A 268 -2.95 35.81 -14.74
C GLN A 268 -1.96 36.03 -15.89
N GLU A 269 -1.07 37.01 -15.80
CA GLU A 269 -0.08 37.30 -16.84
C GLU A 269 1.00 36.21 -16.98
N ALA A 270 1.26 35.43 -15.93
CA ALA A 270 2.25 34.34 -15.93
C ALA A 270 1.70 32.98 -16.41
N LEU A 271 0.39 32.89 -16.64
CA LEU A 271 -0.31 31.66 -17.04
C LEU A 271 -0.59 31.58 -18.56
N PHE A 272 -0.15 32.58 -19.33
CA PHE A 272 -0.24 32.64 -20.79
C PHE A 272 1.14 32.71 -21.45
#